data_AF-U3UAN0-F1
#
_entry.id   AF-U3UAN0-F1
#
_cell.length_a   1.000
_cell.length_b   1.000
_cell.length_c   1.000
_cell.angle_alpha   90.00
_cell.angle_beta   90.00
_cell.angle_gamma   90.00
#
_symmetry.space_group_name_H-M   'P 1'
#
loop_
_entity.id
_entity.type
_entity.pdbx_description
1 polymer ?
#
loop_
_entity_poly.entity_id
_entity_poly.type
_entity_poly.pdbx_seq_one_letter_code
_entity_poly.pdbx_strand_id
1 'polypeptide(L)'
;MLAIVFVVSLIVGHMLSPLFLSSANISNMLADFTEIALIALPMTLIIVAAEIDLSVAAAQFSGIDVARTKLELFMMLGAMAALAGIVYTLRFTSARGDNGEGFELSGIAAVLFGGVSIFGGRGSMIGVLLTLADVSSETLTIVTGSAAAFVGADSESRRALAGGAREAPDGAGITPRFAVLVDNQRKGSFKQTRAQ
;
A
#
# COMPACT_ATOMS: atom_id res chain seq x y z
N MET A 1 -4.26 -29.75 -12.88
CA MET A 1 -2.98 -29.70 -12.15
C MET A 1 -3.11 -28.89 -10.86
N LEU A 2 -3.57 -27.63 -10.92
CA LEU A 2 -3.72 -26.74 -9.75
C LEU A 2 -4.66 -27.30 -8.66
N ALA A 3 -5.83 -27.82 -9.04
CA ALA A 3 -6.75 -28.49 -8.10
C ALA A 3 -6.15 -29.71 -7.39
N ILE A 4 -5.26 -30.46 -8.06
CA ILE A 4 -4.59 -31.63 -7.48
C ILE A 4 -3.56 -31.16 -6.45
N VAL A 5 -2.77 -30.14 -6.79
CA VAL A 5 -1.79 -29.53 -5.87
C VAL A 5 -2.50 -28.99 -4.62
N PHE A 6 -3.64 -28.32 -4.79
CA PHE A 6 -4.46 -27.81 -3.70
C PHE A 6 -4.97 -28.93 -2.78
N VAL A 7 -5.51 -30.02 -3.35
CA VAL A 7 -5.99 -31.15 -2.54
C VAL A 7 -4.83 -31.84 -1.81
N VAL A 8 -3.67 -31.99 -2.45
CA VAL A 8 -2.47 -32.57 -1.83
C VAL A 8 -1.96 -31.69 -0.69
N SER A 9 -1.94 -30.36 -0.85
CA SER A 9 -1.48 -29.45 0.21
C SER A 9 -2.41 -29.47 1.43
N LEU A 10 -3.73 -29.60 1.24
CA LEU A 10 -4.69 -29.75 2.35
C LEU A 10 -4.49 -31.06 3.13
N ILE A 11 -4.27 -32.16 2.41
CA ILE A 11 -4.04 -33.48 3.02
C ILE A 11 -2.72 -33.47 3.81
N VAL A 12 -1.64 -33.00 3.19
CA VAL A 12 -0.32 -32.88 3.82
C VAL A 12 -0.41 -31.96 5.05
N GLY A 13 -1.06 -30.80 4.93
CA GLY A 13 -1.27 -29.86 6.02
C GLY A 13 -2.01 -30.47 7.21
N HIS A 14 -3.09 -31.22 6.97
CA HIS A 14 -3.84 -31.93 8.01
C HIS A 14 -3.00 -33.05 8.68
N MET A 15 -2.14 -33.72 7.92
CA MET A 15 -1.26 -34.77 8.45
C MET A 15 -0.11 -34.22 9.30
N LEU A 16 0.43 -33.05 8.94
CA LEU A 16 1.49 -32.37 9.72
C LEU A 16 0.94 -31.70 10.98
N SER A 17 -0.30 -31.20 10.94
CA SER A 17 -0.93 -30.59 12.10
C SER A 17 -2.44 -30.82 12.09
N PRO A 18 -3.01 -31.50 13.11
CA PRO A 18 -4.45 -31.68 13.22
C PRO A 18 -5.19 -30.34 13.43
N LEU A 19 -4.49 -29.29 13.84
CA LEU A 19 -5.03 -27.93 13.97
C LEU A 19 -5.20 -27.23 12.61
N PHE A 20 -4.53 -27.69 11.55
CA PHE A 20 -4.54 -27.03 10.24
C PHE A 20 -5.96 -26.81 9.68
N LEU A 21 -6.84 -27.81 9.78
CA LEU A 21 -8.25 -27.73 9.35
C LEU A 21 -9.21 -27.44 10.51
N SER A 22 -8.72 -26.99 11.67
CA SER A 22 -9.58 -26.62 12.80
C SER A 22 -10.49 -25.46 12.41
N SER A 23 -11.71 -25.43 12.96
CA SER A 23 -12.68 -24.35 12.73
C SER A 23 -12.11 -22.97 13.06
N ALA A 24 -11.21 -22.90 14.07
CA ALA A 24 -10.52 -21.66 14.44
C ALA A 24 -9.55 -21.19 13.35
N ASN A 25 -8.78 -22.11 12.76
CA ASN A 25 -7.86 -21.76 11.67
C ASN A 25 -8.62 -21.40 10.40
N ILE A 26 -9.69 -22.11 10.08
CA ILE A 26 -10.55 -21.77 8.94
C ILE A 26 -11.19 -20.39 9.15
N SER A 27 -11.71 -20.08 10.35
CA SER A 27 -12.29 -18.76 10.63
C SER A 27 -11.24 -17.64 10.58
N ASN A 28 -10.02 -17.90 11.06
CA ASN A 28 -8.94 -16.93 11.01
C ASN A 28 -8.50 -16.68 9.56
N MET A 29 -8.30 -17.74 8.77
CA MET A 29 -7.95 -17.62 7.35
C MET A 29 -9.04 -16.92 6.53
N LEU A 30 -10.33 -17.23 6.77
CA LEU A 30 -11.43 -16.55 6.09
C LEU A 30 -11.51 -15.07 6.48
N ALA A 31 -11.24 -14.75 7.75
CA ALA A 31 -11.28 -13.38 8.21
C ALA A 31 -10.12 -12.56 7.61
N ASP A 32 -8.92 -13.11 7.57
CA ASP A 32 -7.74 -12.47 6.99
C ASP A 32 -7.91 -12.26 5.47
N PHE A 33 -8.53 -13.22 4.78
CA PHE A 33 -8.89 -13.09 3.36
C PHE A 33 -9.95 -12.01 3.14
N THR A 34 -11.03 -12.01 3.94
CA THR A 34 -12.15 -11.08 3.78
C THR A 34 -11.70 -9.64 3.99
N GLU A 35 -10.79 -9.41 4.92
CA GLU A 35 -10.29 -8.07 5.27
C GLU A 35 -9.55 -7.40 4.11
N ILE A 36 -8.58 -8.10 3.51
CA ILE A 36 -7.84 -7.60 2.36
C ILE A 36 -8.74 -7.57 1.12
N ALA A 37 -9.62 -8.55 0.93
CA ALA A 37 -10.54 -8.59 -0.19
C ALA A 37 -11.52 -7.40 -0.19
N LEU A 38 -12.03 -7.02 0.97
CA LEU A 38 -13.01 -5.95 1.09
C LEU A 38 -12.42 -4.57 0.77
N ILE A 39 -11.10 -4.41 0.91
CA ILE A 39 -10.36 -3.20 0.50
C ILE A 39 -9.93 -3.30 -0.97
N ALA A 40 -9.36 -4.44 -1.37
CA ALA A 40 -8.77 -4.62 -2.69
C ALA A 40 -9.80 -4.64 -3.83
N LEU A 41 -11.00 -5.20 -3.60
CA LEU A 41 -12.05 -5.28 -4.63
C LEU A 41 -12.58 -3.90 -5.07
N PRO A 42 -13.02 -3.00 -4.17
CA PRO A 42 -13.44 -1.66 -4.57
C PRO A 42 -12.27 -0.84 -5.13
N MET A 43 -11.05 -0.98 -4.59
CA MET A 43 -9.85 -0.34 -5.17
C MET A 43 -9.62 -0.78 -6.61
N THR A 44 -9.75 -2.07 -6.90
CA THR A 44 -9.58 -2.61 -8.26
C THR A 44 -10.61 -2.04 -9.22
N LEU A 45 -11.87 -1.97 -8.81
CA LEU A 45 -12.94 -1.36 -9.62
C LEU A 45 -12.60 0.08 -10.00
N ILE A 46 -12.07 0.86 -9.06
CA ILE A 46 -11.72 2.26 -9.29
C ILE A 46 -10.48 2.40 -10.17
N ILE A 47 -9.44 1.61 -9.93
CA ILE A 47 -8.19 1.69 -10.71
C ILE A 47 -8.43 1.23 -12.15
N VAL A 48 -9.21 0.17 -12.35
CA VAL A 48 -9.56 -0.31 -13.69
C VAL A 48 -10.53 0.67 -14.37
N ALA A 49 -11.53 1.20 -13.65
CA ALA A 49 -12.42 2.24 -14.18
C ALA A 49 -11.72 3.60 -14.40
N ALA A 50 -10.49 3.78 -13.93
CA ALA A 50 -9.70 4.99 -14.09
C ALA A 50 -8.89 5.07 -15.40
N GLU A 51 -8.93 4.09 -16.33
CA GLU A 51 -8.89 4.47 -17.75
C GLU A 51 -10.31 4.84 -18.12
N ILE A 52 -10.58 6.13 -18.26
CA ILE A 52 -10.37 6.74 -19.56
C ILE A 52 -9.75 8.09 -19.25
N ASP A 53 -8.76 8.48 -20.03
CA ASP A 53 -8.35 9.86 -20.17
C ASP A 53 -9.61 10.73 -20.40
N LEU A 54 -10.24 11.17 -19.32
CA LEU A 54 -11.37 12.09 -19.34
C LEU A 54 -10.80 13.48 -19.57
N SER A 55 -9.97 13.59 -20.62
CA SER A 55 -9.64 14.86 -21.22
C SER A 55 -10.97 15.55 -21.48
N VAL A 56 -11.01 16.86 -21.21
CA VAL A 56 -12.20 17.68 -21.42
C VAL A 56 -12.77 17.44 -22.82
N ALA A 57 -11.89 17.16 -23.80
CA ALA A 57 -12.25 16.74 -25.15
C ALA A 57 -13.00 15.39 -25.23
N ALA A 58 -12.50 14.31 -24.63
CA ALA A 58 -13.15 12.99 -24.66
C ALA A 58 -14.50 12.97 -23.91
N ALA A 59 -14.60 13.72 -22.81
CA ALA A 59 -15.82 13.83 -22.01
C ALA A 59 -16.92 14.61 -22.73
N GLN A 60 -16.56 15.72 -23.38
CA GLN A 60 -17.48 16.54 -24.18
C GLN A 60 -18.02 15.77 -25.40
N PHE A 61 -17.18 14.99 -26.08
CA PHE A 61 -17.62 14.15 -27.20
C PHE A 61 -18.52 12.98 -26.78
N SER A 62 -18.38 12.50 -25.54
CA SER A 62 -19.17 11.37 -25.02
C SER A 62 -20.45 11.81 -24.28
N GLY A 63 -20.67 13.12 -24.08
CA GLY A 63 -21.86 13.65 -23.39
C GLY A 63 -21.92 13.32 -21.89
N ILE A 64 -20.80 12.93 -21.27
CA ILE A 64 -20.74 12.51 -19.87
C ILE A 64 -20.46 13.72 -18.97
N ASP A 65 -21.34 13.95 -17.98
CA ASP A 65 -21.14 14.97 -16.97
C ASP A 65 -20.05 14.53 -15.98
N VAL A 66 -18.83 14.97 -16.26
CA VAL A 66 -17.62 14.70 -15.46
C VAL A 66 -17.83 14.95 -13.97
N ALA A 67 -18.60 15.99 -13.62
CA ALA A 67 -18.84 16.35 -12.24
C ALA A 67 -19.69 15.29 -11.53
N ARG A 68 -20.72 14.77 -12.19
CA ARG A 68 -21.57 13.69 -11.66
C ARG A 68 -20.82 12.37 -11.56
N THR A 69 -20.06 12.00 -12.58
CA THR A 69 -19.27 10.76 -12.53
C THR A 69 -18.23 10.79 -11.41
N LYS A 70 -17.55 11.92 -11.20
CA LYS A 70 -16.62 12.08 -10.06
C LYS A 70 -17.36 12.01 -8.72
N LEU A 71 -18.53 12.63 -8.62
CA LEU A 71 -19.35 12.59 -7.42
C LEU A 71 -19.84 11.16 -7.12
N GLU A 72 -20.34 10.44 -8.11
CA GLU A 72 -20.79 9.05 -7.99
C GLU A 72 -19.65 8.12 -7.58
N LEU A 73 -18.47 8.26 -8.19
CA LEU A 73 -17.27 7.52 -7.80
C LEU A 73 -16.87 7.81 -6.34
N PHE A 74 -16.89 9.07 -5.93
CA PHE A 74 -16.55 9.47 -4.56
C PHE A 74 -17.57 8.96 -3.53
N MET A 75 -18.86 8.98 -3.88
CA MET A 75 -19.93 8.45 -3.03
C MET A 75 -19.87 6.93 -2.94
N MET A 76 -19.56 6.23 -4.03
CA MET A 76 -19.33 4.77 -4.01
C MET A 76 -18.10 4.41 -3.16
N LEU A 77 -17.01 5.16 -3.28
CA LEU A 77 -15.82 5.05 -2.43
C LEU A 77 -16.16 5.21 -0.95
N GLY A 78 -16.88 6.28 -0.60
CA GLY A 78 -17.29 6.56 0.78
C GLY A 78 -18.24 5.49 1.34
N ALA A 79 -19.18 5.00 0.53
CA ALA A 79 -20.11 3.94 0.94
C ALA A 79 -19.39 2.61 1.20
N MET A 80 -18.44 2.24 0.34
CA MET A 80 -17.61 1.05 0.51
C MET A 80 -16.68 1.18 1.72
N ALA A 81 -16.08 2.35 1.93
CA ALA A 81 -15.25 2.61 3.11
C ALA A 81 -16.06 2.53 4.42
N ALA A 82 -17.30 3.05 4.43
CA ALA A 82 -18.20 2.94 5.58
C ALA A 82 -18.59 1.49 5.87
N LEU A 83 -18.93 0.71 4.82
CA LEU A 83 -19.22 -0.73 4.95
C LEU A 83 -18.02 -1.48 5.51
N ALA A 84 -16.82 -1.20 4.99
CA ALA A 84 -15.57 -1.80 5.45
C ALA A 84 -15.29 -1.53 6.93
N GLY A 85 -15.40 -0.26 7.34
CA GLY A 85 -15.20 0.15 8.72
C GLY A 85 -16.20 -0.50 9.69
N ILE A 86 -17.47 -0.64 9.29
CA ILE A 86 -18.50 -1.32 10.09
C ILE A 86 -18.15 -2.79 10.29
N VAL A 87 -17.87 -3.52 9.20
CA VAL A 87 -17.51 -4.95 9.27
C VAL A 87 -16.26 -5.17 10.13
N TYR A 88 -15.25 -4.32 9.95
CA TYR A 88 -13.99 -4.40 10.68
C TYR A 88 -14.16 -4.10 12.19
N THR A 89 -14.94 -3.07 12.54
CA THR A 89 -15.21 -2.70 13.94
C THR A 89 -16.03 -3.79 14.66
N LEU A 90 -17.00 -4.40 13.96
CA LEU A 90 -17.80 -5.50 14.50
C LEU A 90 -16.94 -6.75 14.79
N ARG A 91 -15.84 -6.95 14.06
CA ARG A 91 -14.94 -8.09 14.25
C ARG A 91 -14.06 -7.94 15.48
N PHE A 92 -13.34 -6.82 15.59
CA PHE A 92 -12.32 -6.65 16.63
C PHE A 92 -12.86 -6.09 17.94
N THR A 93 -14.15 -5.73 18.00
CA THR A 93 -14.80 -5.04 19.12
C THR A 93 -13.97 -3.85 19.65
N SER A 94 -13.12 -3.28 18.79
CA SER A 94 -12.10 -2.32 19.12
C SER A 94 -11.91 -1.39 17.92
N ALA A 95 -12.19 -0.11 18.13
CA ALA A 95 -12.03 0.94 17.14
C ALA A 95 -10.85 1.83 17.54
N ARG A 96 -9.62 1.28 17.51
CA ARG A 96 -8.42 2.12 17.63
C ARG A 96 -8.05 2.65 16.26
N GLY A 97 -7.62 3.92 16.20
CA GLY A 97 -7.33 4.61 14.95
C GLY A 97 -6.12 4.08 14.19
N ASP A 98 -5.29 3.27 14.83
CA ASP A 98 -4.12 2.59 14.27
C ASP A 98 -4.46 1.19 13.71
N ASN A 99 -5.67 0.65 13.97
CA ASN A 99 -6.04 -0.70 13.54
C ASN A 99 -6.10 -0.89 12.00
N GLY A 100 -6.03 0.18 11.20
CA GLY A 100 -5.99 0.13 9.73
C GLY A 100 -4.62 0.41 9.12
N GLU A 101 -3.59 0.66 9.95
CA GLU A 101 -2.26 1.04 9.48
C GLU A 101 -1.63 -0.10 8.67
N GLY A 102 -1.19 0.21 7.44
CA GLY A 102 -0.64 -0.78 6.52
C GLY A 102 -1.67 -1.51 5.65
N PHE A 103 -2.96 -1.54 6.00
CA PHE A 103 -3.97 -2.17 5.13
C PHE A 103 -4.21 -1.43 3.83
N GLU A 104 -3.97 -0.12 3.82
CA GLU A 104 -3.97 0.68 2.59
C GLU A 104 -2.92 0.15 1.60
N LEU A 105 -1.71 -0.06 2.11
CA LEU A 105 -0.57 -0.52 1.34
C LEU A 105 -0.69 -2.00 0.97
N SER A 106 -1.21 -2.84 1.87
CA SER A 106 -1.56 -4.24 1.57
C SER A 106 -2.63 -4.34 0.49
N GLY A 107 -3.65 -3.48 0.54
CA GLY A 107 -4.73 -3.44 -0.46
C GLY A 107 -4.18 -3.10 -1.84
N ILE A 108 -3.38 -2.04 -1.95
CA ILE A 108 -2.75 -1.65 -3.23
C ILE A 108 -1.75 -2.73 -3.69
N ALA A 109 -0.99 -3.33 -2.79
CA ALA A 109 -0.07 -4.43 -3.12
C ALA A 109 -0.83 -5.64 -3.68
N ALA A 110 -1.93 -6.05 -3.08
CA ALA A 110 -2.79 -7.13 -3.59
C ALA A 110 -3.32 -6.82 -4.99
N VAL A 111 -3.78 -5.58 -5.21
CA VAL A 111 -4.24 -5.13 -6.53
C VAL A 111 -3.11 -5.15 -7.57
N LEU A 112 -1.91 -4.71 -7.21
CA LEU A 112 -0.75 -4.70 -8.08
C LEU A 112 -0.25 -6.10 -8.41
N PHE A 113 -0.20 -7.01 -7.43
CA PHE A 113 0.11 -8.42 -7.65
C PHE A 113 -0.93 -9.10 -8.55
N GLY A 114 -2.18 -8.65 -8.49
CA GLY A 114 -3.26 -9.05 -9.41
C GLY A 114 -3.10 -8.53 -10.84
N GLY A 115 -2.02 -7.81 -11.14
CA GLY A 115 -1.70 -7.34 -12.49
C GLY A 115 -2.41 -6.05 -12.90
N VAL A 116 -2.95 -5.29 -11.94
CA VAL A 116 -3.60 -4.00 -12.19
C VAL A 116 -2.56 -2.88 -12.15
N SER A 117 -2.58 -2.04 -13.18
CA SER A 117 -1.70 -0.88 -13.32
C SER A 117 -2.06 0.23 -12.34
N ILE A 118 -1.07 0.72 -11.59
CA ILE A 118 -1.21 1.89 -10.70
C ILE A 118 -1.60 3.18 -11.46
N PHE A 119 -1.28 3.25 -12.75
CA PHE A 119 -1.63 4.40 -13.59
C PHE A 119 -3.07 4.34 -14.10
N GLY A 120 -3.80 3.29 -13.74
CA GLY A 120 -5.18 3.06 -14.14
C GLY A 120 -5.31 2.31 -15.45
N GLY A 121 -6.49 1.72 -15.62
CA GLY A 121 -7.03 1.27 -16.89
C GLY A 121 -6.60 -0.04 -17.48
N ARG A 122 -5.38 -0.47 -17.18
CA ARG A 122 -4.95 -1.84 -17.47
C ARG A 122 -5.07 -2.69 -16.24
N GLY A 123 -5.83 -3.78 -16.31
CA GLY A 123 -6.00 -4.73 -15.22
C GLY A 123 -7.31 -5.50 -15.31
N SER A 124 -7.44 -6.55 -14.50
CA SER A 124 -8.67 -7.34 -14.42
C SER A 124 -8.99 -7.67 -12.97
N MET A 125 -10.27 -7.57 -12.61
CA MET A 125 -10.78 -8.01 -11.31
C MET A 125 -10.48 -9.50 -11.07
N ILE A 126 -10.47 -10.31 -12.14
CA ILE A 126 -10.15 -11.73 -12.03
C ILE A 126 -8.70 -11.94 -11.60
N GLY A 127 -7.76 -11.12 -12.07
CA GLY A 127 -6.37 -11.18 -11.63
C GLY A 127 -6.22 -10.91 -10.12
N VAL A 128 -6.94 -9.91 -9.62
CA VAL A 128 -6.94 -9.57 -8.18
C VAL A 128 -7.61 -10.65 -7.33
N LEU A 129 -8.72 -11.22 -7.78
CA LEU A 129 -9.37 -12.34 -7.10
C LEU A 129 -8.45 -13.58 -7.00
N LEU A 130 -7.71 -13.88 -8.07
CA LEU A 130 -6.73 -14.97 -8.07
C LEU A 130 -5.58 -14.69 -7.13
N THR A 131 -5.06 -13.45 -7.11
CA THR A 131 -4.02 -13.05 -6.15
C THR A 131 -4.50 -13.21 -4.71
N LEU A 132 -5.70 -12.76 -4.37
CA LEU A 132 -6.22 -12.92 -3.02
C LEU A 132 -6.39 -14.40 -2.64
N ALA A 133 -6.71 -15.27 -3.60
CA ALA A 133 -6.93 -16.70 -3.37
C ALA A 133 -5.62 -17.51 -3.26
N ASP A 134 -4.59 -17.15 -4.04
CA ASP A 134 -3.34 -17.91 -4.15
C ASP A 134 -2.18 -17.30 -3.34
N VAL A 135 -2.15 -15.98 -3.13
CA VAL A 135 -1.06 -15.31 -2.40
C VAL A 135 -1.35 -15.31 -0.91
N SER A 136 -0.40 -15.81 -0.13
CA SER A 136 -0.52 -15.82 1.33
C SER A 136 -0.58 -14.39 1.90
N SER A 137 -1.39 -14.19 2.93
CA SER A 137 -1.48 -12.92 3.66
C SER A 137 -0.13 -12.48 4.24
N GLU A 138 0.74 -13.44 4.56
CA GLU A 138 2.13 -13.20 4.99
C GLU A 138 2.96 -12.50 3.90
N THR A 139 2.79 -12.87 2.63
CA THR A 139 3.47 -12.23 1.51
C THR A 139 3.05 -10.76 1.39
N LEU A 140 1.75 -10.51 1.50
CA LEU A 140 1.19 -9.16 1.51
C LEU A 140 1.71 -8.36 2.70
N THR A 141 1.81 -8.99 3.87
CA THR A 141 2.33 -8.35 5.10
C THR A 141 3.81 -8.00 4.97
N ILE A 142 4.62 -8.85 4.35
CA ILE A 142 6.04 -8.56 4.09
C ILE A 142 6.19 -7.39 3.12
N VAL A 143 5.40 -7.37 2.05
CA VAL A 143 5.43 -6.29 1.06
C VAL A 143 4.97 -4.98 1.69
N THR A 144 3.93 -5.02 2.50
CA THR A 144 3.45 -3.87 3.27
C THR A 144 4.48 -3.40 4.30
N GLY A 145 5.08 -4.31 5.06
CA GLY A 145 6.12 -3.97 6.04
C GLY A 145 7.34 -3.33 5.39
N SER A 146 7.78 -3.85 4.24
CA SER A 146 8.90 -3.28 3.50
C SER A 146 8.56 -1.90 2.92
N ALA A 147 7.41 -1.73 2.26
CA ALA A 147 7.04 -0.44 1.70
C ALA A 147 6.69 0.60 2.78
N ALA A 148 6.10 0.22 3.91
CA ALA A 148 5.91 1.10 5.07
C ALA A 148 7.26 1.55 5.66
N ALA A 149 8.25 0.65 5.74
CA ALA A 149 9.60 1.01 6.20
C ALA A 149 10.30 2.00 5.25
N PHE A 150 10.14 1.84 3.93
CA PHE A 150 10.66 2.80 2.95
C PHE A 150 10.03 4.19 3.09
N VAL A 151 8.70 4.25 3.23
CA VAL A 151 7.97 5.52 3.44
C VAL A 151 8.36 6.16 4.79
N GLY A 152 8.49 5.35 5.84
CA GLY A 152 8.94 5.80 7.16
C GLY A 152 10.35 6.41 7.13
N ALA A 153 11.30 5.77 6.44
CA ALA A 153 12.67 6.24 6.32
C ALA A 153 12.80 7.61 5.62
N ASP A 154 11.97 7.88 4.62
CA ASP A 154 11.89 9.22 3.98
C ASP A 154 11.39 10.27 4.97
N SER A 155 10.35 9.94 5.74
CA SER A 155 9.75 10.87 6.71
C SER A 155 10.72 11.25 7.83
N GLU A 156 11.51 10.30 8.31
CA GLU A 156 12.50 10.51 9.37
C GLU A 156 13.68 11.35 8.85
N SER A 157 14.13 11.07 7.63
CA SER A 157 15.15 11.87 6.94
C SER A 157 14.70 13.32 6.73
N ARG A 158 13.43 13.54 6.36
CA ARG A 158 12.87 14.89 6.20
C ARG A 158 12.67 15.62 7.52
N ARG A 159 12.33 14.91 8.60
CA ARG A 159 12.26 15.48 9.95
C ARG A 159 13.63 15.87 10.47
N ALA A 160 14.67 15.07 10.21
CA ALA A 160 16.05 15.43 10.53
C ALA A 160 16.51 16.68 9.75
N LEU A 161 16.14 16.80 8.48
CA LEU A 161 16.43 17.98 7.66
C LEU A 161 15.65 19.23 8.13
N ALA A 162 14.38 19.08 8.50
CA ALA A 162 13.55 20.17 9.00
C ALA A 162 13.93 20.61 10.42
N GLY A 163 14.40 19.68 11.26
CA GLY A 163 14.97 19.97 12.58
C GLY A 163 16.26 20.79 12.47
N GLY A 164 17.16 20.42 11.55
CA GLY A 164 18.38 21.17 11.29
C GLY A 164 18.16 22.56 10.67
N ALA A 165 17.01 22.80 10.03
CA ALA A 165 16.66 24.11 9.48
C ALA A 165 16.24 25.13 10.55
N ARG A 166 15.85 24.69 11.76
CA ARG A 166 15.48 25.57 12.88
C ARG A 166 16.70 26.08 13.67
N GLU A 167 17.86 25.48 13.48
CA GLU A 167 19.12 25.90 14.12
C GLU A 167 19.99 26.79 13.20
N ALA A 168 19.50 27.14 12.01
CA ALA A 168 20.22 28.06 11.13
C ALA A 168 20.15 29.49 11.72
N PRO A 169 21.28 30.11 12.09
CA PRO A 169 21.29 31.49 12.57
C PRO A 169 20.76 32.43 11.48
N ASP A 170 19.70 33.18 11.82
CA ASP A 170 19.07 34.17 10.95
C ASP A 170 20.12 35.16 10.42
N GLY A 171 20.39 35.06 9.11
CA GLY A 171 21.31 35.97 8.41
C GLY A 171 22.20 35.34 7.34
N ALA A 172 22.28 34.01 7.22
CA ALA A 172 23.04 33.36 6.15
C ALA A 172 22.16 33.17 4.91
N GLY A 173 22.37 34.04 3.91
CA GLY A 173 21.76 33.92 2.60
C GLY A 173 21.89 32.53 1.98
N ILE A 174 20.89 32.20 1.18
CA ILE A 174 20.70 31.03 0.32
C ILE A 174 22.05 30.41 -0.14
N THR A 175 22.60 29.44 0.61
CA THR A 175 23.38 28.24 0.19
C THR A 175 24.27 27.68 1.32
N PRO A 176 23.74 26.92 2.30
CA PRO A 176 24.59 26.27 3.30
C PRO A 176 25.21 24.94 2.81
N ARG A 177 24.57 24.25 1.85
CA ARG A 177 24.94 22.86 1.52
C ARG A 177 26.25 22.73 0.73
N PHE A 178 26.56 23.67 -0.16
CA PHE A 178 27.82 23.66 -0.91
C PHE A 178 29.00 24.15 -0.07
N ALA A 179 28.80 25.18 0.78
CA ALA A 179 29.86 25.71 1.64
C ALA A 179 30.31 24.70 2.71
N VAL A 180 29.36 23.99 3.34
CA VAL A 180 29.67 22.95 4.34
C VAL A 180 30.31 21.71 3.70
N LEU A 181 29.85 21.30 2.50
CA LEU A 181 30.49 20.20 1.76
C LEU A 181 31.92 20.56 1.35
N VAL A 182 32.16 21.77 0.84
CA VAL A 182 33.51 22.23 0.47
C VAL A 182 34.42 22.35 1.70
N ASP A 183 33.93 22.84 2.84
CA ASP A 183 34.72 22.92 4.08
C ASP A 183 35.06 21.53 4.64
N ASN A 184 34.13 20.57 4.59
CA ASN A 184 34.41 19.18 4.99
C ASN A 184 35.42 18.49 4.05
N GLN A 185 35.37 18.75 2.74
CA GLN A 185 36.38 18.25 1.79
C GLN A 185 37.76 18.88 2.04
N ARG A 186 37.81 20.17 2.40
CA ARG A 186 39.07 20.88 2.70
C ARG A 186 39.71 20.38 4.01
N LYS A 187 38.91 20.11 5.05
CA LYS A 187 39.39 19.57 6.33
C LYS A 187 39.79 18.08 6.24
N GLY A 188 39.14 17.31 5.38
CA GLY A 188 39.52 15.92 5.08
C GLY A 188 40.88 15.81 4.39
N SER A 189 41.17 16.70 3.44
CA SER A 189 42.44 16.70 2.69
C SER A 189 43.66 17.06 3.54
N PHE A 190 43.51 17.93 4.55
CA PHE A 190 44.63 18.33 5.42
C PHE A 190 45.05 17.27 6.44
N LYS A 191 44.16 16.34 6.81
CA LYS A 191 44.49 15.25 7.73
C LYS A 191 45.33 14.14 7.08
N GLN A 192 45.27 14.00 5.76
CA GLN A 192 46.05 12.98 5.04
C GLN A 192 47.49 13.42 4.75
N THR A 193 47.77 14.72 4.62
CA THR A 193 49.12 15.24 4.33
C THR A 193 50.05 15.32 5.56
N ARG A 194 49.54 15.20 6.78
CA ARG A 194 50.36 15.19 8.02
C ARG A 194 50.67 13.79 8.57
N ALA A 195 50.25 12.74 7.88
CA ALA A 195 50.50 11.35 8.26
C ALA A 195 51.51 10.64 7.33
N GLN A 196 52.30 11.40 6.57
CA GLN A 196 53.48 10.93 5.84
C GLN A 196 54.70 11.75 6.27
#